data_AF-A0A7X1ZPS0-F1
#
_entry.id   AF-A0A7X1ZPS0-F1
#
_cell.length_a   1.000
_cell.length_b   1.000
_cell.length_c   1.000
_cell.angle_alpha   90.00
_cell.angle_beta   90.00
_cell.angle_gamma   90.00
#
_symmetry.space_group_name_H-M   'P 1'
#
loop_
_entity.id
_entity.type
_entity.pdbx_description
1 polymer ?
#
loop_
_entity_poly.entity_id
_entity_poly.type
_entity_poly.pdbx_seq_one_letter_code
_entity_poly.pdbx_strand_id
1 'polypeptide(L)' 'MKNFMIKGLVMSVVFGLVFSTFLSFQVQAAPKAGEKKININTASLVELQKLPRIGEKVGQRIIDF' A
#
# COMPACT_ATOMS: atom_id res chain seq x y z
N MET A 1 -0.12 33.03 37.91
CA MET A 1 0.87 32.19 37.19
C MET A 1 0.45 30.72 37.06
N LYS A 2 -0.06 30.06 38.12
CA LYS A 2 -0.53 28.66 38.06
C LYS A 2 -1.58 28.38 36.98
N ASN A 3 -2.56 29.26 36.80
CA ASN A 3 -3.63 29.09 35.80
C ASN A 3 -3.11 29.18 34.36
N PHE A 4 -2.00 29.87 34.14
CA PHE A 4 -1.34 29.94 32.83
C PHE A 4 -0.60 28.64 32.52
N MET A 5 0.10 28.09 33.52
CA MET A 5 0.79 26.79 33.41
C MET A 5 -0.19 25.62 33.18
N ILE A 6 -1.34 25.63 33.87
CA ILE A 6 -2.37 24.59 33.70
C ILE A 6 -2.97 24.63 32.28
N LYS A 7 -3.24 25.82 31.73
CA LYS A 7 -3.77 25.95 30.36
C LYS A 7 -2.76 25.50 29.30
N GLY A 8 -1.47 25.80 29.51
CA GLY A 8 -0.40 25.31 28.64
C GLY A 8 -0.29 23.78 28.64
N LEU A 9 -0.41 23.16 29.82
CA LEU A 9 -0.42 21.70 29.96
C LEU A 9 -1.65 21.06 29.30
N VAL A 10 -2.83 21.66 29.45
CA VAL A 10 -4.05 21.14 28.80
C VAL A 10 -3.95 21.25 27.28
N MET A 11 -3.42 22.36 26.75
CA MET A 11 -3.23 22.54 25.31
C MET A 11 -2.22 21.56 24.72
N SER A 12 -1.14 21.21 25.43
CA SER A 12 -0.19 20.21 24.93
C SER A 12 -0.78 18.80 24.91
N VAL A 13 -1.62 18.45 25.89
CA VAL A 13 -2.33 17.17 25.93
C VAL A 13 -3.34 17.07 24.78
N VAL A 14 -4.15 18.12 24.58
CA VAL A 14 -5.12 18.17 23.46
C VAL A 14 -4.41 18.12 22.11
N PHE A 15 -3.31 18.87 21.96
CA PHE A 15 -2.52 18.85 20.74
C PHE A 15 -1.91 17.46 20.47
N GLY A 16 -1.38 16.79 21.51
CA GLY A 16 -0.86 15.42 21.39
C GLY A 16 -1.94 14.40 21.00
N LEU A 17 -3.16 14.53 21.54
CA LEU A 17 -4.29 13.67 21.19
C LEU A 17 -4.78 13.90 19.75
N VAL A 18 -4.83 15.15 19.28
CA VAL A 18 -5.18 15.45 17.89
C VAL A 18 -4.08 14.96 16.95
N PHE A 19 -2.80 15.15 17.32
CA PHE A 19 -1.66 14.73 16.51
C PHE A 19 -1.56 13.20 16.36
N SER A 20 -1.89 12.43 17.40
CA SER A 20 -1.89 10.96 17.33
C SER A 20 -3.00 10.42 16.42
N THR A 21 -4.18 11.06 16.38
CA THR A 21 -5.24 10.70 15.43
C THR A 21 -4.84 10.99 13.98
N PHE A 22 -4.11 12.08 13.73
CA PHE A 22 -3.60 12.42 12.39
C PHE A 22 -2.52 11.43 11.92
N LEU A 23 -1.64 10.98 12.82
CA LEU A 23 -0.60 10.00 12.51
C LEU A 23 -1.18 8.63 12.14
N SER A 24 -2.25 8.22 12.81
CA SER A 24 -2.94 6.94 12.53
C SER A 24 -3.60 6.93 11.15
N PHE A 25 -4.00 8.10 10.63
CA PHE A 25 -4.58 8.25 9.30
C PHE A 25 -3.55 8.16 8.16
N GLN A 26 -2.27 8.45 8.45
CA GLN A 26 -1.15 8.38 7.52
C GLN A 26 -0.55 6.97 7.38
N VAL A 27 -0.96 6.01 8.22
CA VAL A 27 -0.63 4.59 8.02
C VAL A 27 -1.55 4.02 6.94
N GLN A 28 -1.50 4.63 5.75
CA GLN A 28 -2.16 4.17 4.55
C GLN A 28 -1.50 2.86 4.15
N ALA A 29 -2.28 1.79 4.17
CA ALA A 29 -1.99 0.43 3.71
C ALA A 29 -0.65 0.30 2.96
N ALA A 30 0.39 -0.17 3.68
CA ALA A 30 1.57 -0.70 3.02
C ALA A 30 1.09 -1.69 1.94
N PRO A 31 1.61 -1.62 0.70
CA PRO A 31 1.25 -2.60 -0.30
C PRO A 31 1.58 -3.95 0.31
N LYS A 32 0.54 -4.76 0.57
CA LYS A 32 0.75 -6.19 0.83
C LYS A 32 1.72 -6.63 -0.26
N ALA A 33 2.81 -7.27 0.13
CA ALA A 33 3.72 -7.92 -0.80
C ALA A 33 2.95 -9.09 -1.47
N GLY A 34 1.97 -8.74 -2.29
CA GLY A 34 1.27 -9.63 -3.18
C GLY A 34 2.21 -9.93 -4.33
N GLU A 35 2.08 -11.14 -4.86
CA GLU A 35 2.84 -11.59 -6.01
C GLU A 35 2.87 -10.52 -7.10
N LYS A 36 4.08 -10.26 -7.61
CA LYS A 36 4.33 -9.24 -8.64
C LYS A 36 3.41 -9.53 -9.83
N LYS A 37 2.49 -8.61 -10.12
CA LYS A 37 1.58 -8.74 -11.27
C LYS A 37 2.38 -8.81 -12.57
N ILE A 38 2.00 -9.71 -13.45
CA ILE A 38 2.56 -9.84 -14.80
C ILE A 38 1.66 -9.04 -15.75
N ASN A 39 2.25 -8.10 -16.50
CA ASN A 39 1.53 -7.35 -17.52
C ASN A 39 1.42 -8.18 -18.80
N ILE A 40 0.23 -8.70 -19.10
CA ILE A 40 0.01 -9.60 -20.23
C ILE A 40 0.29 -8.96 -21.61
N ASN A 41 0.22 -7.63 -21.70
CA ASN A 41 0.43 -6.91 -22.97
C ASN A 41 1.91 -6.76 -23.33
N THR A 42 2.82 -6.99 -22.38
CA THR A 42 4.26 -6.77 -22.56
C THR A 42 5.12 -7.92 -22.04
N ALA A 43 4.52 -8.91 -21.40
CA ALA A 43 5.23 -10.04 -20.82
C ALA A 43 5.78 -10.95 -21.91
N SER A 44 6.98 -11.49 -21.66
CA SER A 44 7.54 -12.58 -22.47
C SER A 44 6.74 -13.87 -22.29
N LEU A 45 6.88 -14.80 -23.24
CA LEU A 45 6.24 -16.12 -23.16
C LEU A 45 6.59 -16.86 -21.85
N VAL A 46 7.84 -16.76 -21.40
CA VAL A 46 8.32 -17.38 -20.14
C VAL A 46 7.67 -16.73 -18.92
N GLU A 47 7.44 -15.41 -18.95
CA GLU A 47 6.73 -14.71 -17.88
C GLU A 47 5.25 -15.08 -17.84
N LEU A 48 4.59 -15.16 -19.00
CA LEU A 48 3.18 -15.59 -19.09
C LEU A 48 2.97 -17.00 -18.52
N GLN A 49 3.92 -17.91 -18.71
CA GLN A 49 3.85 -19.27 -18.15
C GLN A 49 3.93 -19.34 -16.62
N LYS A 50 4.33 -18.26 -15.94
CA LYS A 50 4.29 -18.19 -14.47
C LYS A 50 2.87 -17.95 -13.94
N LEU A 51 1.94 -17.54 -14.80
CA LEU A 51 0.54 -17.37 -14.43
C LEU A 51 -0.10 -18.74 -14.17
N PRO A 52 -0.98 -18.86 -13.15
CA PRO A 52 -1.67 -20.10 -12.86
C PRO A 52 -2.40 -20.63 -14.11
N ARG A 53 -2.15 -21.90 -14.45
CA ARG A 53 -2.82 -22.63 -15.54
C ARG A 53 -2.46 -22.13 -16.95
N ILE A 54 -1.40 -21.34 -17.11
CA ILE A 54 -0.90 -20.88 -18.41
C ILE A 54 0.34 -21.70 -18.78
N GLY A 55 0.18 -22.61 -19.75
CA GLY A 55 1.29 -23.32 -20.39
C GLY A 55 1.69 -22.68 -21.72
N GLU A 56 2.74 -23.18 -22.36
CA GLU A 56 3.31 -22.66 -23.61
C GLU A 56 2.27 -22.35 -24.70
N LYS A 57 1.37 -23.30 -25.02
CA LYS A 57 0.32 -23.11 -26.04
C LYS A 57 -0.71 -22.03 -25.68
N VAL A 58 -0.95 -21.80 -24.40
CA VAL A 58 -1.88 -20.75 -23.95
C VAL A 58 -1.15 -19.40 -23.96
N GLY A 59 0.09 -19.36 -23.46
CA GLY A 59 0.93 -18.17 -23.48
C GLY A 59 1.17 -17.65 -24.90
N GLN A 60 1.44 -18.53 -25.86
CA GLN A 60 1.64 -18.12 -27.25
C GLN A 60 0.36 -17.50 -27.85
N ARG A 61 -0.82 -18.07 -27.57
CA ARG A 61 -2.10 -17.48 -28.00
C ARG A 61 -2.37 -16.09 -27.42
N ILE A 62 -1.79 -15.74 -26.27
CA ILE A 62 -1.89 -14.39 -25.70
C ILE A 62 -1.02 -13.40 -26.48
N ILE A 63 0.16 -13.84 -26.94
CA ILE A 63 1.09 -13.01 -27.73
C ILE A 63 0.56 -12.79 -29.15
N ASP A 64 -0.09 -13.80 -29.72
CA ASP A 64 -0.56 -13.77 -31.11
C ASP A 64 -1.83 -12.92 -31.32
N PHE A 65 -2.49 -12.44 -30.26
CA PHE A 65 -3.75 -11.68 -30.29
C PHE A 65 -3.53 -10.19 -30.04
#